data_AF-A0A9Q1BCY9-F1
#
_entry.id   AF-A0A9Q1BCY9-F1
#
_cell.length_a   1.000
_cell.length_b   1.000
_cell.length_c   1.000
_cell.angle_alpha   90.00
_cell.angle_beta   90.00
_cell.angle_gamma   90.00
#
_symmetry.space_group_name_H-M   'P 1'
#
loop_
_entity.id
_entity.type
_entity.pdbx_description
1 polymer ?
#
loop_
_entity_poly.entity_id
_entity_poly.type
_entity_poly.pdbx_seq_one_letter_code
_entity_poly.pdbx_strand_id
1 'polypeptide(L)'
;MTLNCETVILPSPTSNLNIQCVSTSDKVVIEVEGIGEPRYAFLFGGFECGNISKLFTNSVNCTSCPTGTYGNKMEEGCSPCPAGFYQDRVGTVPKEAGAISCKTCNPGTFVPLGVGNSSKSCQVCPQGTNKTRYAGFRACFCLENYYRKDRFGKCLLFFCDSFFLDELKNSSISLLHSDYSINCNTTSHDLHKLSSVPLLIFVTCFPAAIFAFLSKYSKVDTTYGNFTKYPTWIYFFCENYRLEYWYWEIIELKRKLVMTLFVVINEQKGLAKICELSFSAFFIILYIQTRPMKDTGEARLQLTSLLLLHFHVVFAAVELSEDMRGAIFVLICVLNTGFALFVAGKPIMKCLCNHPPS
;
A
#
# COMPACT_ATOMS: atom_id res chain seq x y z
N MET A 1 16.62 11.80 -38.07
CA MET A 1 17.84 12.27 -37.36
C MET A 1 18.83 11.14 -37.47
N THR A 2 19.95 11.31 -38.17
CA THR A 2 20.96 10.24 -38.33
C THR A 2 21.78 10.12 -37.06
N LEU A 3 21.73 8.97 -36.38
CA LEU A 3 22.46 8.69 -35.13
C LEU A 3 23.91 8.27 -35.45
N ASN A 4 24.93 8.94 -34.90
CA ASN A 4 26.33 8.57 -35.11
C ASN A 4 26.85 7.66 -33.98
N CYS A 5 27.79 6.76 -34.28
CA CYS A 5 28.39 5.84 -33.31
C CYS A 5 29.12 6.56 -32.15
N GLU A 6 29.56 7.81 -32.35
CA GLU A 6 30.18 8.65 -31.30
C GLU A 6 29.18 9.14 -30.23
N THR A 7 27.88 9.09 -30.52
CA THR A 7 26.84 9.59 -29.60
C THR A 7 26.38 8.55 -28.58
N VAL A 8 26.83 7.30 -28.73
CA VAL A 8 26.52 6.18 -27.84
C VAL A 8 27.68 5.95 -26.89
N ILE A 9 27.38 5.72 -25.61
CA ILE A 9 28.40 5.44 -24.61
C ILE A 9 28.83 3.98 -24.79
N LEU A 10 30.07 3.79 -25.23
CA LEU A 10 30.64 2.45 -25.33
C LEU A 10 31.06 1.95 -23.95
N PRO A 11 30.74 0.69 -23.59
CA PRO A 11 31.32 0.07 -22.40
C PRO A 11 32.84 0.00 -22.57
N SER A 12 33.60 0.23 -21.50
CA SER A 12 35.07 0.18 -21.51
C SER A 12 35.55 -1.24 -21.19
N PRO A 13 35.94 -2.06 -22.19
CA PRO A 13 36.48 -3.39 -21.92
C PRO A 13 37.89 -3.33 -21.33
N THR A 14 38.25 -4.40 -20.61
CA THR A 14 39.58 -4.66 -20.04
C THR A 14 40.62 -5.13 -21.08
N SER A 15 40.20 -5.41 -22.31
CA SER A 15 41.01 -5.92 -23.44
C SER A 15 40.90 -5.04 -24.68
N ASN A 16 41.89 -5.14 -25.59
CA ASN A 16 41.85 -4.46 -26.89
C ASN A 16 40.75 -5.08 -27.76
N LEU A 17 39.71 -4.30 -28.03
CA LEU A 17 38.62 -4.68 -28.92
C LEU A 17 38.73 -3.97 -30.27
N ASN A 18 38.45 -4.71 -31.33
CA ASN A 18 38.18 -4.13 -32.64
C ASN A 18 36.66 -3.93 -32.78
N ILE A 19 36.26 -2.68 -32.97
CA ILE A 19 34.85 -2.24 -32.96
C ILE A 19 34.59 -1.51 -34.27
N GLN A 20 33.71 -2.05 -35.11
CA GLN A 20 33.35 -1.41 -36.38
C GLN A 20 31.88 -0.99 -36.38
N CYS A 21 31.64 0.28 -36.73
CA CYS A 21 30.28 0.81 -36.93
C CYS A 21 29.74 0.31 -38.27
N VAL A 22 28.69 -0.50 -38.24
CA VAL A 22 28.16 -1.18 -39.45
C VAL A 22 27.01 -0.40 -40.09
N SER A 23 26.19 0.30 -39.29
CA SER A 23 25.08 1.12 -39.78
C SER A 23 24.59 2.14 -38.74
N THR A 24 24.14 3.30 -39.23
CA THR A 24 23.64 4.45 -38.47
C THR A 24 22.21 4.81 -38.91
N SER A 25 21.22 4.09 -38.36
CA SER A 25 19.78 4.33 -38.58
C SER A 25 19.11 4.73 -37.25
N ASP A 26 17.81 4.46 -37.04
CA ASP A 26 17.16 4.63 -35.71
C ASP A 26 17.79 3.74 -34.61
N LYS A 27 18.71 2.85 -34.99
CA LYS A 27 19.53 2.01 -34.12
C LYS A 27 20.99 2.05 -34.59
N VAL A 28 21.91 1.95 -33.63
CA VAL A 28 23.35 1.86 -33.88
C VAL A 28 23.77 0.39 -33.84
N VAL A 29 24.43 -0.08 -34.90
CA VAL A 29 24.92 -1.46 -35.01
C VAL A 29 26.43 -1.48 -34.96
N ILE A 30 26.98 -2.26 -34.04
CA ILE A 30 28.40 -2.41 -33.78
C ILE A 30 28.79 -3.86 -34.01
N GLU A 31 29.80 -4.09 -34.83
CA GLU A 31 30.46 -5.39 -34.94
C GLU A 31 31.55 -5.50 -33.87
N VAL A 32 31.47 -6.58 -33.10
CA VAL A 32 32.40 -6.88 -32.00
C VAL A 32 33.19 -8.15 -32.36
N GLU A 33 34.49 -7.99 -32.58
CA GLU A 33 35.42 -9.09 -32.80
C GLU A 33 35.98 -9.63 -31.47
N GLY A 34 36.00 -10.96 -31.30
CA GLY A 34 36.51 -11.64 -30.10
C GLY A 34 35.46 -12.45 -29.33
N ILE A 35 35.88 -13.45 -28.55
CA ILE A 35 35.02 -14.42 -27.84
C ILE A 35 35.08 -14.14 -26.31
N GLY A 36 33.95 -14.22 -25.59
CA GLY A 36 33.92 -14.15 -24.12
C GLY A 36 33.70 -12.75 -23.52
N GLU A 37 34.60 -12.32 -22.62
CA GLU A 37 34.54 -11.07 -21.81
C GLU A 37 34.16 -9.79 -22.60
N PRO A 38 34.68 -9.57 -23.84
CA PRO A 38 34.32 -8.40 -24.65
C PRO A 38 32.83 -8.30 -24.95
N ARG A 39 32.16 -9.43 -25.17
CA ARG A 39 30.75 -9.48 -25.58
C ARG A 39 29.80 -9.27 -24.41
N TYR A 40 30.16 -9.78 -23.23
CA TYR A 40 29.39 -9.55 -22.01
C TYR A 40 29.35 -8.06 -21.65
N ALA A 41 30.43 -7.32 -21.90
CA ALA A 41 30.45 -5.87 -21.68
C ALA A 41 29.37 -5.13 -22.49
N PHE A 42 29.06 -5.57 -23.72
CA PHE A 42 28.00 -4.99 -24.56
C PHE A 42 26.60 -5.50 -24.19
N LEU A 43 26.45 -6.81 -23.90
CA LEU A 43 25.20 -7.42 -23.44
C LEU A 43 24.64 -6.77 -22.16
N PHE A 44 25.53 -6.40 -21.23
CA PHE A 44 25.18 -5.67 -20.01
C PHE A 44 25.35 -4.14 -20.15
N GLY A 45 25.90 -3.70 -21.28
CA GLY A 45 26.24 -2.31 -21.61
C GLY A 45 25.19 -1.56 -22.42
N GLY A 46 23.96 -2.09 -22.53
CA GLY A 46 22.87 -1.44 -23.27
C GLY A 46 22.83 -1.79 -24.75
N PHE A 47 23.33 -2.97 -25.12
CA PHE A 47 23.23 -3.51 -26.47
C PHE A 47 22.60 -4.89 -26.46
N GLU A 48 21.82 -5.19 -27.49
CA GLU A 48 21.28 -6.50 -27.79
C GLU A 48 22.15 -7.15 -28.86
N CYS A 49 22.95 -8.12 -28.44
CA CYS A 49 23.76 -8.97 -29.30
C CYS A 49 22.97 -10.27 -29.54
N GLY A 50 22.92 -10.78 -30.77
CA GLY A 50 22.07 -11.93 -31.11
C GLY A 50 22.25 -13.18 -30.23
N ASN A 51 21.34 -14.15 -30.38
CA ASN A 51 21.16 -15.35 -29.53
C ASN A 51 22.45 -16.03 -29.05
N ILE A 52 22.41 -16.65 -27.87
CA ILE A 52 23.59 -17.20 -27.16
C ILE A 52 24.41 -18.19 -28.01
N SER A 53 23.77 -18.88 -28.96
CA SER A 53 24.43 -19.78 -29.92
C SER A 53 25.41 -19.09 -30.90
N LYS A 54 25.31 -17.77 -31.08
CA LYS A 54 26.26 -16.94 -31.84
C LYS A 54 27.43 -16.42 -30.98
N LEU A 55 27.49 -16.73 -29.68
CA LEU A 55 28.66 -16.34 -28.86
C LEU A 55 29.96 -17.08 -29.25
N PHE A 56 29.89 -18.13 -30.07
CA PHE A 56 31.04 -18.91 -30.53
C PHE A 56 31.53 -18.55 -31.96
N THR A 57 30.92 -17.58 -32.64
CA THR A 57 31.44 -17.06 -33.92
C THR A 57 32.51 -15.99 -33.68
N ASN A 58 33.48 -15.80 -34.58
CA ASN A 58 34.58 -14.84 -34.41
C ASN A 58 34.13 -13.37 -34.31
N SER A 59 33.02 -12.99 -34.96
CA SER A 59 32.37 -11.68 -34.84
C SER A 59 30.87 -11.80 -34.56
N VAL A 60 30.31 -10.82 -33.84
CA VAL A 60 28.87 -10.67 -33.60
C VAL A 60 28.46 -9.21 -33.74
N ASN A 61 27.31 -9.00 -34.37
CA ASN A 61 26.68 -7.69 -34.45
C ASN A 61 25.80 -7.46 -33.21
N CYS A 62 26.11 -6.39 -32.49
CA CYS A 62 25.39 -5.89 -31.34
C CYS A 62 24.63 -4.62 -31.73
N THR A 63 23.35 -4.56 -31.40
CA THR A 63 22.48 -3.42 -31.70
C THR A 63 22.20 -2.62 -30.43
N SER A 64 22.33 -1.30 -30.47
CA SER A 64 22.04 -0.46 -29.31
C SER A 64 20.59 -0.59 -28.88
N CYS A 65 20.31 -0.58 -27.58
CA CYS A 65 18.94 -0.55 -27.08
C CYS A 65 18.18 0.66 -27.69
N PRO A 66 17.00 0.44 -28.29
CA PRO A 66 16.23 1.53 -28.88
C PRO A 66 15.69 2.49 -27.82
N THR A 67 15.20 3.65 -28.26
CA THR A 67 14.46 4.57 -27.39
C THR A 67 13.27 3.88 -26.73
N GLY A 68 12.97 4.23 -25.48
CA GLY A 68 11.95 3.57 -24.67
C GLY A 68 12.41 2.31 -23.94
N THR A 69 13.65 1.86 -24.17
CA THR A 69 14.30 0.78 -23.43
C THR A 69 15.67 1.21 -22.91
N TYR A 70 16.25 0.43 -21.99
CA TYR A 70 17.56 0.66 -21.40
C TYR A 70 18.23 -0.68 -21.06
N GLY A 71 19.56 -0.73 -20.96
CA GLY A 71 20.26 -1.93 -20.46
C GLY A 71 20.27 -1.98 -18.94
N ASN A 72 20.03 -3.15 -18.33
CA ASN A 72 19.81 -3.28 -16.88
C ASN A 72 21.07 -3.63 -16.05
N LYS A 73 22.25 -3.84 -16.66
CA LYS A 73 23.48 -4.39 -16.02
C LYS A 73 23.34 -5.76 -15.32
N MET A 74 22.14 -6.15 -14.90
CA MET A 74 21.80 -7.40 -14.21
C MET A 74 21.07 -8.39 -15.14
N GLU A 75 20.38 -7.88 -16.16
CA GLU A 75 19.71 -8.69 -17.18
C GLU A 75 20.36 -8.44 -18.53
N GLU A 76 20.45 -9.49 -19.35
CA GLU A 76 20.99 -9.43 -20.71
C GLU A 76 20.02 -8.68 -21.64
N GLY A 77 20.54 -7.77 -22.46
CA GLY A 77 19.77 -7.06 -23.47
C GLY A 77 19.05 -5.81 -22.95
N CYS A 78 17.86 -5.54 -23.50
CA CYS A 78 17.15 -4.27 -23.33
C CYS A 78 15.86 -4.42 -22.55
N SER A 79 15.77 -3.76 -21.39
CA SER A 79 14.57 -3.72 -20.56
C SER A 79 13.71 -2.50 -20.92
N PRO A 80 12.37 -2.65 -21.02
CA PRO A 80 11.49 -1.53 -21.32
C PRO A 80 11.42 -0.53 -20.16
N CYS A 81 11.26 0.76 -20.48
CA CYS A 81 11.01 1.77 -19.46
C CYS A 81 9.65 1.52 -18.79
N PRO A 82 9.59 1.54 -17.45
CA PRO A 82 8.35 1.35 -16.72
C PRO A 82 7.40 2.54 -16.93
N ALA A 83 6.12 2.33 -16.61
CA ALA A 83 5.12 3.41 -16.61
C ALA A 83 5.57 4.58 -15.74
N GLY A 84 5.32 5.80 -16.21
CA GLY A 84 5.79 7.05 -15.60
C GLY A 84 7.15 7.56 -16.09
N PHE A 85 7.89 6.76 -16.86
CA PHE A 85 9.22 7.09 -17.35
C PHE A 85 9.33 6.96 -18.87
N TYR A 86 10.32 7.64 -19.44
CA TYR A 86 10.65 7.59 -20.86
C TYR A 86 12.17 7.55 -21.08
N GLN A 87 12.61 7.08 -22.24
CA GLN A 87 14.00 7.15 -22.68
C GLN A 87 14.04 7.61 -24.13
N ASP A 88 14.73 8.72 -24.39
CA ASP A 88 14.85 9.37 -25.70
C ASP A 88 16.20 9.13 -26.37
N ARG A 89 17.15 8.46 -25.69
CA ARG A 89 18.46 8.09 -26.22
C ARG A 89 18.58 6.59 -26.40
N VAL A 90 19.38 6.17 -27.38
CA VAL A 90 19.69 4.76 -27.61
C VAL A 90 20.89 4.30 -26.78
N GLY A 91 20.97 3.01 -26.48
CA GLY A 91 22.13 2.39 -25.82
C GLY A 91 22.40 2.90 -24.40
N THR A 92 21.37 3.36 -23.69
CA THR A 92 21.55 3.92 -22.34
C THR A 92 21.62 2.84 -21.27
N VAL A 93 22.52 3.03 -20.31
CA VAL A 93 22.67 2.18 -19.12
C VAL A 93 22.64 3.00 -17.84
N PRO A 94 22.23 2.42 -16.71
CA PRO A 94 22.28 3.08 -15.42
C PRO A 94 23.73 3.19 -14.93
N LYS A 95 24.04 4.31 -14.25
CA LYS A 95 25.38 4.53 -13.67
C LYS A 95 25.63 3.57 -12.51
N GLU A 96 24.62 3.32 -11.68
CA GLU A 96 24.67 2.48 -10.49
C GLU A 96 23.96 1.14 -10.71
N ALA A 97 24.37 0.11 -9.96
CA ALA A 97 23.70 -1.19 -9.99
C ALA A 97 22.32 -1.08 -9.32
N GLY A 98 21.27 -1.56 -9.99
CA GLY A 98 19.88 -1.49 -9.50
C GLY A 98 19.13 -0.19 -9.82
N ALA A 99 19.78 0.80 -10.46
CA ALA A 99 19.12 2.00 -10.96
C ALA A 99 18.53 1.79 -12.36
N ILE A 100 17.57 2.63 -12.77
CA ILE A 100 17.03 2.65 -14.14
C ILE A 100 17.59 3.86 -14.91
N SER A 101 17.88 3.69 -16.20
CA SER A 101 18.38 4.80 -17.04
C SER A 101 17.25 5.69 -17.60
N CYS A 102 15.99 5.33 -17.37
CA CYS A 102 14.83 6.06 -17.89
C CYS A 102 14.63 7.40 -17.15
N LYS A 103 14.33 8.44 -17.91
CA LYS A 103 14.01 9.78 -17.43
C LYS A 103 12.59 9.85 -16.88
N THR A 104 12.40 10.60 -15.81
CA THR A 104 11.07 10.88 -15.26
C THR A 104 10.36 11.95 -16.10
N CYS A 105 9.05 11.78 -16.32
CA CYS A 105 8.21 12.82 -16.91
C CYS A 105 8.13 14.07 -16.01
N ASN A 106 7.74 15.21 -16.58
CA ASN A 106 7.52 16.44 -15.81
C ASN A 106 6.37 16.27 -14.78
N PRO A 107 6.32 17.09 -13.70
CA PRO A 107 5.22 17.04 -12.74
C PRO A 107 3.86 17.09 -13.43
N GLY A 108 2.91 16.28 -12.95
CA GLY A 108 1.57 16.21 -13.54
C GLY A 108 1.50 15.52 -14.91
N THR A 109 2.56 14.80 -15.33
CA THR A 109 2.56 13.98 -16.53
C THR A 109 3.17 12.59 -16.28
N PHE A 110 2.79 11.59 -17.08
CA PHE A 110 3.27 10.21 -16.96
C PHE A 110 3.10 9.42 -18.27
N VAL A 111 3.82 8.30 -18.41
CA VAL A 111 3.62 7.32 -19.50
C VAL A 111 2.75 6.17 -18.99
N PRO A 112 1.54 5.92 -19.54
CA PRO A 112 0.61 4.95 -18.95
C PRO A 112 0.97 3.49 -19.18
N LEU A 113 1.39 3.12 -20.39
CA LEU A 113 1.70 1.73 -20.77
C LEU A 113 3.19 1.38 -20.64
N GLY A 114 4.01 2.32 -20.18
CA GLY A 114 5.48 2.23 -20.25
C GLY A 114 6.00 2.43 -21.68
N VAL A 115 7.28 2.11 -21.88
CA VAL A 115 7.99 2.18 -23.17
C VAL A 115 7.98 3.59 -23.79
N GLY A 116 8.01 4.64 -22.96
CA GLY A 116 8.04 6.02 -23.46
C GLY A 116 9.31 6.28 -24.26
N ASN A 117 9.20 6.59 -25.55
CA ASN A 117 10.35 6.77 -26.45
C ASN A 117 10.86 8.22 -26.53
N SER A 118 10.13 9.16 -25.94
CA SER A 118 10.48 10.58 -25.92
C SER A 118 9.68 11.30 -24.83
N SER A 119 10.02 12.57 -24.57
CA SER A 119 9.22 13.40 -23.66
C SER A 119 7.77 13.60 -24.13
N LYS A 120 7.50 13.45 -25.43
CA LYS A 120 6.14 13.50 -26.01
C LYS A 120 5.28 12.30 -25.64
N SER A 121 5.89 11.20 -25.21
CA SER A 121 5.16 10.04 -24.67
C SER A 121 4.53 10.33 -23.30
N CYS A 122 4.98 11.38 -22.61
CA CYS A 122 4.40 11.81 -21.33
C CYS A 122 3.04 12.47 -21.57
N GLN A 123 1.99 11.81 -21.10
CA GLN A 123 0.63 12.30 -21.16
C GLN A 123 0.29 13.04 -19.87
N VAL A 124 -0.61 14.01 -19.95
CA VAL A 124 -1.08 14.75 -18.78
C VAL A 124 -1.82 13.79 -17.83
N CYS A 125 -1.57 13.92 -16.53
CA CYS A 125 -2.26 13.14 -15.53
C CYS A 125 -3.79 13.33 -15.64
N PRO A 126 -4.57 12.26 -15.48
CA PRO A 126 -6.02 12.29 -15.64
C PRO A 126 -6.68 13.17 -14.57
N GLN A 127 -7.96 13.52 -14.75
CA GLN A 127 -8.66 14.39 -13.81
C GLN A 127 -8.72 13.79 -12.39
N GLY A 128 -8.86 14.69 -11.40
CA GLY A 128 -8.84 14.31 -9.98
C GLY A 128 -7.45 13.98 -9.43
N THR A 129 -6.38 14.12 -10.23
CA THR A 129 -5.00 13.88 -9.79
C THR A 129 -4.24 15.17 -9.50
N ASN A 130 -3.25 15.07 -8.62
CA ASN A 130 -2.37 16.16 -8.24
C ASN A 130 -1.30 16.39 -9.31
N LYS A 131 -1.40 17.53 -10.01
CA LYS A 131 -0.52 17.91 -11.12
C LYS A 131 0.80 18.57 -10.69
N THR A 132 1.01 18.81 -9.39
CA THR A 132 2.25 19.45 -8.90
C THR A 132 3.33 18.43 -8.51
N ARG A 133 2.99 17.14 -8.44
CA ARG A 133 3.91 16.06 -8.08
C ARG A 133 4.30 15.20 -9.28
N TYR A 134 5.47 14.58 -9.19
CA TYR A 134 5.91 13.56 -10.14
C TYR A 134 5.14 12.25 -9.91
N ALA A 135 4.73 11.58 -10.99
CA ALA A 135 4.05 10.29 -10.91
C ALA A 135 5.01 9.15 -10.50
N GLY A 136 6.20 9.12 -11.09
CA GLY A 136 7.18 8.05 -10.90
C GLY A 136 6.57 6.66 -11.13
N PHE A 137 6.98 5.67 -10.33
CA PHE A 137 6.50 4.29 -10.42
C PHE A 137 5.05 4.09 -9.94
N ARG A 138 4.46 5.05 -9.21
CA ARG A 138 3.14 4.89 -8.55
C ARG A 138 1.97 5.55 -9.27
N ALA A 139 2.19 5.97 -10.51
CA ALA A 139 1.28 6.80 -11.30
C ALA A 139 0.94 8.13 -10.60
N CYS A 140 0.09 8.96 -11.21
CA CYS A 140 -0.27 10.25 -10.65
C CYS A 140 -1.05 10.09 -9.33
N PHE A 141 -0.67 10.86 -8.32
CA PHE A 141 -1.35 10.87 -7.01
C PHE A 141 -2.74 11.49 -7.13
N CYS A 142 -3.73 10.96 -6.42
CA CYS A 142 -5.03 11.59 -6.35
C CYS A 142 -4.97 12.92 -5.59
N LEU A 143 -5.87 13.85 -5.95
CA LEU A 143 -6.16 15.02 -5.12
C LEU A 143 -6.86 14.56 -3.84
N GLU A 144 -6.85 15.46 -2.89
CA GLU A 144 -7.46 15.28 -1.59
C GLU A 144 -8.98 14.97 -1.74
N ASN A 145 -9.50 13.92 -1.08
CA ASN A 145 -10.86 13.35 -1.22
C ASN A 145 -11.18 12.67 -2.57
N TYR A 146 -10.19 12.44 -3.44
CA TYR A 146 -10.35 11.65 -4.66
C TYR A 146 -9.76 10.25 -4.49
N TYR A 147 -10.47 9.22 -4.98
CA TYR A 147 -10.03 7.82 -4.99
C TYR A 147 -9.96 7.26 -6.41
N ARG A 148 -9.13 6.23 -6.63
CA ARG A 148 -9.01 5.57 -7.95
C ARG A 148 -9.34 4.09 -7.87
N LYS A 149 -10.04 3.57 -8.88
CA LYS A 149 -10.27 2.12 -9.07
C LYS A 149 -9.13 1.46 -9.87
N ASP A 150 -8.48 2.21 -10.76
CA ASP A 150 -7.35 1.78 -11.59
C ASP A 150 -6.11 2.61 -11.23
N ARG A 151 -4.95 1.95 -11.08
CA ARG A 151 -3.67 2.59 -10.75
C ARG A 151 -3.30 3.71 -11.71
N PHE A 152 -3.52 3.55 -13.02
CA PHE A 152 -3.16 4.54 -14.03
C PHE A 152 -4.37 5.36 -14.54
N GLY A 153 -5.54 5.14 -13.94
CA GLY A 153 -6.79 5.81 -14.31
C GLY A 153 -7.01 7.16 -13.62
N LYS A 154 -8.16 7.77 -13.92
CA LYS A 154 -8.64 8.99 -13.25
C LYS A 154 -8.95 8.74 -11.77
N CYS A 155 -8.74 9.75 -10.94
CA CYS A 155 -9.24 9.73 -9.58
C CYS A 155 -10.62 10.41 -9.54
N LEU A 156 -11.44 9.97 -8.60
CA LEU A 156 -12.86 10.29 -8.50
C LEU A 156 -13.17 10.71 -7.06
N LEU A 157 -13.81 11.84 -6.87
CA LEU A 157 -14.39 12.25 -5.59
C LEU A 157 -15.58 11.32 -5.20
N PHE A 158 -15.78 11.10 -3.89
CA PHE A 158 -17.00 10.45 -3.36
C PHE A 158 -18.03 11.53 -3.01
N PHE A 159 -18.69 12.13 -4.00
CA PHE A 159 -19.87 12.96 -3.79
C PHE A 159 -20.83 12.89 -4.97
N CYS A 160 -22.08 13.31 -4.80
CA CYS A 160 -22.98 13.47 -5.93
C CYS A 160 -22.83 14.88 -6.49
N ASP A 161 -22.40 14.97 -7.74
CA ASP A 161 -22.36 16.23 -8.46
C ASP A 161 -23.74 16.55 -9.02
N SER A 162 -24.12 17.83 -9.03
CA SER A 162 -25.32 18.30 -9.71
C SER A 162 -24.95 19.00 -11.02
N PHE A 163 -25.52 18.52 -12.12
CA PHE A 163 -25.32 19.06 -13.45
C PHE A 163 -26.62 19.64 -13.97
N PHE A 164 -26.60 20.86 -14.51
CA PHE A 164 -27.76 21.46 -15.15
C PHE A 164 -27.85 21.00 -16.61
N LEU A 165 -29.03 20.57 -17.05
CA LEU A 165 -29.27 20.08 -18.41
C LEU A 165 -29.72 21.19 -19.37
N ASP A 166 -30.16 22.34 -18.82
CA ASP A 166 -30.60 23.52 -19.58
C ASP A 166 -29.75 24.75 -19.25
N GLU A 167 -29.55 25.62 -20.25
CA GLU A 167 -28.89 26.94 -20.05
C GLU A 167 -29.65 27.83 -19.07
N LEU A 168 -30.97 27.65 -18.96
CA LEU A 168 -31.84 28.32 -17.99
C LEU A 168 -31.80 27.71 -16.58
N LYS A 169 -30.98 26.68 -16.35
CA LYS A 169 -30.81 25.95 -15.07
C LYS A 169 -32.11 25.38 -14.47
N ASN A 170 -33.12 25.13 -15.31
CA ASN A 170 -34.43 24.71 -14.84
C ASN A 170 -34.50 23.19 -14.55
N SER A 171 -33.63 22.40 -15.19
CA SER A 171 -33.52 20.96 -14.96
C SER A 171 -32.10 20.60 -14.54
N SER A 172 -31.98 19.77 -13.51
CA SER A 172 -30.68 19.30 -12.99
C SER A 172 -30.70 17.80 -12.74
N ILE A 173 -29.60 17.11 -13.09
CA ILE A 173 -29.36 15.72 -12.77
C ILE A 173 -28.24 15.61 -11.74
N SER A 174 -28.44 14.78 -10.72
CA SER A 174 -27.41 14.51 -9.72
C SER A 174 -26.79 13.14 -9.99
N LEU A 175 -25.49 13.10 -10.27
CA LEU A 175 -24.77 11.87 -10.63
C LEU A 175 -23.71 11.59 -9.59
N LEU A 176 -23.49 10.31 -9.29
CA LEU A 176 -22.43 9.91 -8.38
C LEU A 176 -21.09 10.22 -9.04
N HIS A 177 -20.29 11.10 -8.46
CA HIS A 177 -19.01 11.54 -9.05
C HIS A 177 -18.06 10.36 -9.27
N SER A 178 -18.17 9.31 -8.44
CA SER A 178 -17.37 8.11 -8.58
C SER A 178 -17.89 7.07 -9.56
N ASP A 179 -19.12 7.24 -10.03
CA ASP A 179 -19.69 6.47 -11.11
C ASP A 179 -20.83 7.26 -11.76
N TYR A 180 -20.50 8.05 -12.78
CA TYR A 180 -21.48 8.91 -13.46
C TYR A 180 -22.60 8.11 -14.16
N SER A 181 -22.50 6.78 -14.23
CA SER A 181 -23.61 5.92 -14.66
C SER A 181 -24.71 5.79 -13.60
N ILE A 182 -24.39 6.07 -12.34
CA ILE A 182 -25.29 5.99 -11.21
C ILE A 182 -25.90 7.37 -10.94
N ASN A 183 -27.18 7.49 -11.22
CA ASN A 183 -27.96 8.68 -10.89
C ASN A 183 -28.32 8.68 -9.40
N CYS A 184 -27.86 9.70 -8.67
CA CYS A 184 -28.09 9.84 -7.24
C CYS A 184 -29.56 10.10 -6.87
N ASN A 185 -30.38 10.54 -7.83
CA ASN A 185 -31.81 10.80 -7.69
C ASN A 185 -32.69 9.56 -7.97
N THR A 186 -32.09 8.38 -8.18
CA THR A 186 -32.87 7.15 -8.39
C THR A 186 -33.21 6.43 -7.10
N THR A 187 -34.40 5.84 -7.06
CA THR A 187 -34.92 5.06 -5.93
C THR A 187 -34.03 3.87 -5.56
N SER A 188 -33.26 3.33 -6.51
CA SER A 188 -32.27 2.26 -6.25
C SER A 188 -31.09 2.76 -5.42
N HIS A 189 -30.58 3.95 -5.69
CA HIS A 189 -29.52 4.56 -4.88
C HIS A 189 -30.02 4.92 -3.48
N ASP A 190 -31.25 5.42 -3.37
CA ASP A 190 -31.89 5.66 -2.06
C ASP A 190 -32.12 4.36 -1.28
N LEU A 191 -32.46 3.26 -1.95
CA LEU A 191 -32.55 1.94 -1.32
C LEU A 191 -31.19 1.46 -0.78
N HIS A 192 -30.09 1.71 -1.50
CA HIS A 192 -28.74 1.40 -1.02
C HIS A 192 -28.33 2.28 0.16
N LYS A 193 -28.63 3.59 0.14
CA LYS A 193 -28.47 4.46 1.32
C LYS A 193 -29.28 3.94 2.51
N LEU A 194 -30.54 3.58 2.28
CA LEU A 194 -31.42 3.00 3.30
C LEU A 194 -30.83 1.69 3.86
N SER A 195 -30.18 0.87 3.03
CA SER A 195 -29.54 -0.38 3.47
C SER A 195 -28.35 -0.19 4.42
N SER A 196 -27.71 0.98 4.42
CA SER A 196 -26.63 1.32 5.35
C SER A 196 -27.12 1.69 6.75
N VAL A 197 -28.37 2.14 6.87
CA VAL A 197 -28.99 2.60 8.13
C VAL A 197 -29.12 1.45 9.15
N PRO A 198 -29.64 0.25 8.80
CA PRO A 198 -29.67 -0.90 9.70
C PRO A 198 -28.31 -1.28 10.27
N LEU A 199 -27.23 -1.16 9.48
CA LEU A 199 -25.88 -1.48 9.93
C LEU A 199 -25.39 -0.47 10.98
N LEU A 200 -25.63 0.83 10.75
CA LEU A 200 -25.30 1.88 11.73
C LEU A 200 -26.12 1.75 13.02
N ILE A 201 -27.41 1.41 12.89
CA ILE A 201 -28.29 1.11 14.03
C ILE A 201 -27.75 -0.09 14.80
N PHE A 202 -27.38 -1.18 14.13
CA PHE A 202 -26.83 -2.36 14.78
C PHE A 202 -25.56 -2.03 15.57
N VAL A 203 -24.62 -1.30 14.97
CA VAL A 203 -23.34 -0.91 15.59
C VAL A 203 -23.52 -0.06 16.85
N THR A 204 -24.59 0.74 16.93
CA THR A 204 -24.87 1.63 18.07
C THR A 204 -25.82 1.05 19.11
N CYS A 205 -26.93 0.44 18.67
CA CYS A 205 -27.94 -0.15 19.53
C CYS A 205 -27.48 -1.45 20.19
N PHE A 206 -26.66 -2.27 19.52
CA PHE A 206 -26.22 -3.55 20.08
C PHE A 206 -25.37 -3.39 21.35
N PRO A 207 -24.32 -2.53 21.39
CA PRO A 207 -23.58 -2.27 22.63
C PRO A 207 -24.45 -1.65 23.73
N ALA A 208 -25.40 -0.78 23.36
CA ALA A 208 -26.31 -0.15 24.32
C ALA A 208 -27.26 -1.18 24.95
N ALA A 209 -27.79 -2.12 24.15
CA ALA A 209 -28.63 -3.21 24.62
C ALA A 209 -27.86 -4.13 25.57
N ILE A 210 -26.66 -4.58 25.20
CA ILE A 210 -25.82 -5.41 26.08
C ILE A 210 -25.52 -4.66 27.39
N PHE A 211 -25.17 -3.38 27.34
CA PHE A 211 -24.94 -2.58 28.54
C PHE A 211 -26.18 -2.52 29.45
N ALA A 212 -27.37 -2.29 28.88
CA ALA A 212 -28.62 -2.27 29.62
C ALA A 212 -28.90 -3.62 30.30
N PHE A 213 -28.74 -4.74 29.57
CA PHE A 213 -28.89 -6.08 30.12
C PHE A 213 -27.88 -6.36 31.24
N LEU A 214 -26.58 -6.12 31.01
CA LEU A 214 -25.54 -6.33 32.00
C LEU A 214 -25.76 -5.45 33.25
N SER A 215 -26.18 -4.19 33.09
CA SER A 215 -26.46 -3.28 34.21
C SER A 215 -27.61 -3.78 35.09
N LYS A 216 -28.59 -4.47 34.50
CA LYS A 216 -29.71 -5.07 35.22
C LYS A 216 -29.24 -6.25 36.07
N TYR A 217 -28.40 -7.13 35.54
CA TYR A 217 -27.92 -8.32 36.27
C TYR A 217 -26.81 -7.98 37.28
N SER A 218 -25.93 -7.03 36.96
CA SER A 218 -24.88 -6.57 37.88
C SER A 218 -25.43 -5.99 39.18
N LYS A 219 -26.55 -5.26 39.13
CA LYS A 219 -27.21 -4.70 40.33
C LYS A 219 -27.83 -5.76 41.23
N VAL A 220 -28.26 -6.89 40.68
CA VAL A 220 -28.93 -7.95 41.45
C VAL A 220 -27.91 -8.71 42.30
N ASP A 221 -26.69 -8.90 41.79
CA ASP A 221 -25.57 -9.58 42.46
C ASP A 221 -25.13 -8.90 43.78
N THR A 222 -25.33 -7.59 43.91
CA THR A 222 -24.92 -6.84 45.12
C THR A 222 -25.87 -7.02 46.32
N THR A 223 -27.07 -7.59 46.10
CA THR A 223 -28.17 -7.60 47.09
C THR A 223 -28.41 -8.95 47.74
N TYR A 224 -27.96 -10.04 47.13
CA TYR A 224 -28.11 -11.40 47.65
C TYR A 224 -26.81 -12.14 47.37
N GLY A 225 -26.12 -12.62 48.41
CA GLY A 225 -24.94 -13.49 48.28
C GLY A 225 -25.22 -14.87 47.65
N ASN A 226 -26.29 -14.99 46.87
CA ASN A 226 -26.67 -16.17 46.11
C ASN A 226 -26.51 -15.88 44.63
N PHE A 227 -25.62 -16.64 43.99
CA PHE A 227 -25.32 -16.66 42.56
C PHE A 227 -26.57 -16.49 41.70
N THR A 228 -26.84 -15.28 41.21
CA THR A 228 -27.77 -15.13 40.10
C THR A 228 -27.14 -15.75 38.85
N LYS A 229 -27.77 -16.82 38.35
CA LYS A 229 -27.35 -17.49 37.13
C LYS A 229 -27.58 -16.54 35.94
N TYR A 230 -26.53 -15.85 35.51
CA TYR A 230 -26.54 -15.12 34.25
C TYR A 230 -27.05 -16.06 33.14
N PRO A 231 -27.93 -15.60 32.24
CA PRO A 231 -28.21 -16.34 31.01
C PRO A 231 -26.88 -16.63 30.29
N THR A 232 -26.70 -17.85 29.77
CA THR A 232 -25.43 -18.30 29.17
C THR A 232 -24.89 -17.31 28.12
N TRP A 233 -25.76 -16.68 27.35
CA TRP A 233 -25.40 -15.69 26.33
C TRP A 233 -24.93 -14.34 26.88
N ILE A 234 -25.38 -13.94 28.08
CA ILE A 234 -24.90 -12.71 28.75
C ILE A 234 -23.58 -12.99 29.46
N TYR A 235 -23.50 -14.15 30.11
CA TYR A 235 -22.31 -14.58 30.85
C TYR A 235 -21.05 -14.53 29.99
N PHE A 236 -21.15 -14.96 28.73
CA PHE A 236 -20.06 -14.91 27.76
C PHE A 236 -19.37 -13.53 27.67
N PHE A 237 -20.13 -12.42 27.72
CA PHE A 237 -19.56 -11.08 27.59
C PHE A 237 -18.82 -10.61 28.85
N CYS A 238 -19.10 -11.20 30.02
CA CYS A 238 -18.48 -10.82 31.29
C CYS A 238 -17.59 -11.90 31.92
N GLU A 239 -17.54 -13.11 31.33
CA GLU A 239 -16.82 -14.27 31.86
C GLU A 239 -15.34 -13.96 32.12
N ASN A 240 -14.68 -13.30 31.17
CA ASN A 240 -13.23 -13.04 31.21
C ASN A 240 -12.85 -11.83 32.10
N TYR A 241 -13.82 -10.99 32.47
CA TYR A 241 -13.59 -9.76 33.22
C TYR A 241 -13.87 -9.92 34.71
N ARG A 242 -13.15 -9.17 35.56
CA ARG A 242 -13.41 -9.10 37.01
C ARG A 242 -14.80 -8.50 37.25
N LEU A 243 -15.43 -8.89 38.36
CA LEU A 243 -16.80 -8.48 38.70
C LEU A 243 -16.95 -6.95 38.80
N GLU A 244 -15.92 -6.25 39.27
CA GLU A 244 -15.87 -4.77 39.33
C GLU A 244 -15.92 -4.10 37.95
N TYR A 245 -15.51 -4.82 36.89
CA TYR A 245 -15.39 -4.34 35.51
C TYR A 245 -16.31 -5.11 34.55
N TRP A 246 -17.50 -5.50 35.01
CA TRP A 246 -18.49 -6.23 34.21
C TRP A 246 -18.88 -5.55 32.88
N TYR A 247 -18.71 -4.22 32.78
CA TYR A 247 -19.03 -3.42 31.59
C TYR A 247 -17.87 -3.31 30.59
N TRP A 248 -16.72 -3.93 30.85
CA TRP A 248 -15.49 -3.69 30.09
C TRP A 248 -15.58 -4.07 28.61
N GLU A 249 -16.34 -5.11 28.28
CA GLU A 249 -16.58 -5.49 26.88
C GLU A 249 -17.20 -4.35 26.05
N ILE A 250 -18.07 -3.54 26.67
CA ILE A 250 -18.69 -2.38 26.01
C ILE A 250 -17.65 -1.29 25.74
N ILE A 251 -16.69 -1.12 26.66
CA ILE A 251 -15.58 -0.17 26.50
C ILE A 251 -14.68 -0.62 25.33
N GLU A 252 -14.39 -1.91 25.20
CA GLU A 252 -13.64 -2.47 24.08
C GLU A 252 -14.36 -2.31 22.74
N LEU A 253 -15.67 -2.54 22.69
CA LEU A 253 -16.48 -2.34 21.49
C LEU A 253 -16.49 -0.86 21.06
N LYS A 254 -16.68 0.07 22.01
CA LYS A 254 -16.65 1.51 21.73
C LYS A 254 -15.27 1.96 21.23
N ARG A 255 -14.18 1.45 21.81
CA ARG A 255 -12.82 1.74 21.33
C ARG A 255 -12.64 1.35 19.87
N LYS A 256 -13.08 0.14 19.49
CA LYS A 256 -12.98 -0.34 18.10
C LYS A 256 -13.73 0.60 17.14
N LEU A 257 -14.93 1.02 17.51
CA LEU A 257 -15.74 1.95 16.72
C LEU A 257 -15.05 3.31 16.55
N VAL A 258 -14.56 3.90 17.64
CA VAL A 258 -13.89 5.22 17.62
C VAL A 258 -12.61 5.17 16.80
N MET A 259 -11.82 4.09 16.91
CA MET A 259 -10.62 3.89 16.08
C MET A 259 -10.97 3.81 14.60
N THR A 260 -11.94 3.00 14.22
CA THR A 260 -12.36 2.88 12.82
C THR A 260 -12.88 4.22 12.27
N LEU A 261 -13.58 5.01 13.09
CA LEU A 261 -14.04 6.34 12.71
C LEU A 261 -12.86 7.29 12.41
N PHE A 262 -11.83 7.31 13.27
CA PHE A 262 -10.64 8.12 13.02
C PHE A 262 -9.93 7.69 11.73
N VAL A 263 -9.78 6.39 11.49
CA VAL A 263 -9.17 5.84 10.26
C VAL A 263 -9.95 6.25 9.01
N VAL A 264 -11.27 6.19 9.02
CA VAL A 264 -12.11 6.56 7.85
C VAL A 264 -12.08 8.06 7.56
N ILE A 265 -11.92 8.90 8.58
CA ILE A 265 -11.81 10.36 8.42
C ILE A 265 -10.40 10.78 7.92
N ASN A 266 -9.44 9.84 7.86
CA ASN A 266 -8.00 10.11 7.83
C ASN A 266 -7.38 10.48 6.47
N GLU A 267 -8.04 11.28 5.63
CA GLU A 267 -7.40 11.73 4.38
C GLU A 267 -6.96 13.20 4.35
N GLN A 268 -7.33 14.05 5.32
CA GLN A 268 -7.12 15.52 5.15
C GLN A 268 -6.65 16.34 6.37
N LYS A 269 -6.59 15.78 7.58
CA LYS A 269 -6.33 16.59 8.78
C LYS A 269 -5.26 15.96 9.65
N GLY A 270 -4.09 16.60 9.75
CA GLY A 270 -3.05 16.21 10.72
C GLY A 270 -3.57 16.09 12.16
N LEU A 271 -4.63 16.85 12.50
CA LEU A 271 -5.33 16.74 13.78
C LEU A 271 -5.96 15.35 14.02
N ALA A 272 -6.54 14.70 13.00
CA ALA A 272 -7.15 13.38 13.16
C ALA A 272 -6.10 12.31 13.50
N LYS A 273 -4.92 12.36 12.88
CA LYS A 273 -3.77 11.50 13.20
C LYS A 273 -3.31 11.67 14.65
N ILE A 274 -3.23 12.92 15.13
CA ILE A 274 -2.85 13.21 16.51
C ILE A 274 -3.92 12.67 17.48
N CYS A 275 -5.20 12.91 17.20
CA CYS A 275 -6.31 12.38 18.00
C CYS A 275 -6.30 10.85 18.06
N GLU A 276 -6.05 10.16 16.95
CA GLU A 276 -5.96 8.70 16.88
C GLU A 276 -4.80 8.16 17.73
N LEU A 277 -3.62 8.78 17.60
CA LEU A 277 -2.44 8.43 18.39
C LEU A 277 -2.66 8.65 19.89
N SER A 278 -3.21 9.81 20.27
CA SER A 278 -3.53 10.15 21.66
C SER A 278 -4.59 9.20 22.24
N PHE A 279 -5.64 8.88 21.48
CA PHE A 279 -6.69 7.96 21.93
C PHE A 279 -6.16 6.54 22.12
N SER A 280 -5.25 6.10 21.25
CA SER A 280 -4.58 4.80 21.35
C SER A 280 -3.74 4.70 22.63
N ALA A 281 -2.91 5.72 22.90
CA ALA A 281 -2.08 5.77 24.11
C ALA A 281 -2.94 5.86 25.38
N PHE A 282 -3.98 6.69 25.37
CA PHE A 282 -4.92 6.82 26.48
C PHE A 282 -5.54 5.47 26.84
N PHE A 283 -5.99 4.70 25.85
CA PHE A 283 -6.62 3.41 26.12
C PHE A 283 -5.66 2.38 26.73
N ILE A 284 -4.39 2.38 26.33
CA ILE A 284 -3.35 1.53 26.96
C ILE A 284 -3.19 1.90 28.43
N ILE A 285 -3.09 3.20 28.73
CA ILE A 285 -2.96 3.69 30.11
C ILE A 285 -4.19 3.28 30.93
N LEU A 286 -5.38 3.50 30.39
CA LEU A 286 -6.64 3.13 31.02
C LEU A 286 -6.67 1.62 31.33
N TYR A 287 -6.31 0.77 30.37
CA TYR A 287 -6.26 -0.68 30.55
C TYR A 287 -5.25 -1.13 31.62
N ILE A 288 -4.05 -0.52 31.65
CA ILE A 288 -3.02 -0.83 32.65
C ILE A 288 -3.48 -0.44 34.06
N GLN A 289 -4.21 0.66 34.19
CA GLN A 289 -4.73 1.16 35.46
C GLN A 289 -5.86 0.28 35.99
N THR A 290 -6.80 -0.12 35.13
CA THR A 290 -7.99 -0.86 35.56
C THR A 290 -7.75 -2.36 35.69
N ARG A 291 -6.82 -2.94 34.92
CA ARG A 291 -6.51 -4.38 34.88
C ARG A 291 -7.77 -5.26 34.89
N PRO A 292 -8.63 -5.13 33.87
CA PRO A 292 -10.00 -5.61 33.90
C PRO A 292 -10.13 -7.14 33.80
N MET A 293 -9.14 -7.83 33.22
CA MET A 293 -9.15 -9.28 33.02
C MET A 293 -8.94 -10.05 34.33
N LYS A 294 -9.61 -11.21 34.45
CA LYS A 294 -9.41 -12.15 35.57
C LYS A 294 -8.10 -12.92 35.42
N ASP A 295 -7.89 -13.56 34.27
CA ASP A 295 -6.69 -14.35 34.01
C ASP A 295 -5.51 -13.46 33.59
N THR A 296 -4.34 -13.78 34.14
CA THR A 296 -3.09 -13.06 33.88
C THR A 296 -2.52 -13.35 32.49
N GLY A 297 -2.80 -14.53 31.91
CA GLY A 297 -2.43 -14.87 30.54
C GLY A 297 -3.24 -14.05 29.54
N GLU A 298 -4.55 -14.05 29.67
CA GLU A 298 -5.46 -13.22 28.86
C GLU A 298 -5.17 -11.72 29.03
N ALA A 299 -4.86 -11.27 30.25
CA ALA A 299 -4.49 -9.89 30.50
C ALA A 299 -3.26 -9.44 29.69
N ARG A 300 -2.26 -10.32 29.56
CA ARG A 300 -1.03 -10.09 28.78
C ARG A 300 -1.31 -10.10 27.28
N LEU A 301 -2.11 -11.05 26.82
CA LEU A 301 -2.57 -11.14 25.43
C LEU A 301 -3.26 -9.85 24.98
N GLN A 302 -4.21 -9.36 25.78
CA GLN A 302 -4.95 -8.14 25.49
C GLN A 302 -4.06 -6.89 25.57
N LEU A 303 -3.17 -6.79 26.56
CA LEU A 303 -2.23 -5.67 26.63
C LEU A 303 -1.35 -5.61 25.39
N THR A 304 -0.89 -6.75 24.89
CA THR A 304 -0.04 -6.73 23.71
C THR A 304 -0.82 -6.47 22.43
N SER A 305 -2.04 -6.95 22.29
CA SER A 305 -2.87 -6.57 21.14
C SER A 305 -3.05 -5.04 21.06
N LEU A 306 -3.20 -4.37 22.21
CA LEU A 306 -3.25 -2.91 22.31
C LEU A 306 -1.92 -2.23 21.95
N LEU A 307 -0.79 -2.75 22.45
CA LEU A 307 0.55 -2.21 22.11
C LEU A 307 0.88 -2.36 20.62
N LEU A 308 0.53 -3.50 20.02
CA LEU A 308 0.70 -3.72 18.58
C LEU A 308 -0.16 -2.74 17.79
N LEU A 309 -1.43 -2.57 18.14
CA LEU A 309 -2.30 -1.60 17.49
C LEU A 309 -1.76 -0.17 17.62
N HIS A 310 -1.23 0.20 18.78
CA HIS A 310 -0.60 1.50 18.98
C HIS A 310 0.61 1.70 18.07
N PHE A 311 1.48 0.70 17.94
CA PHE A 311 2.60 0.74 17.02
C PHE A 311 2.16 0.91 15.56
N HIS A 312 1.09 0.20 15.14
CA HIS A 312 0.50 0.39 13.81
C HIS A 312 0.00 1.82 13.58
N VAL A 313 -0.67 2.42 14.57
CA VAL A 313 -1.18 3.81 14.48
C VAL A 313 -0.03 4.82 14.43
N VAL A 314 0.99 4.68 15.28
CA VAL A 314 2.22 5.50 15.23
C VAL A 314 2.81 5.44 13.82
N PHE A 315 2.92 4.23 13.27
CA PHE A 315 3.48 4.03 11.95
C PHE A 315 2.64 4.71 10.85
N ALA A 316 1.32 4.55 10.88
CA ALA A 316 0.42 5.21 9.94
C ALA A 316 0.49 6.75 10.02
N ALA A 317 0.84 7.30 11.19
CA ALA A 317 0.99 8.74 11.39
C ALA A 317 2.31 9.30 10.83
N VAL A 318 3.40 8.52 10.78
CA VAL A 318 4.70 8.97 10.28
C VAL A 318 4.70 8.95 8.74
N GLU A 319 4.94 10.11 8.12
CA GLU A 319 5.19 10.21 6.67
C GLU A 319 6.60 9.71 6.35
N LEU A 320 6.75 8.39 6.18
CA LEU A 320 8.03 7.81 5.77
C LEU A 320 8.23 7.85 4.25
N SER A 321 9.51 7.95 3.87
CA SER A 321 9.96 7.82 2.48
C SER A 321 9.54 6.49 1.87
N GLU A 322 9.29 6.51 0.57
CA GLU A 322 8.79 5.37 -0.21
C GLU A 322 9.66 4.12 -0.09
N ASP A 323 10.97 4.27 0.09
CA ASP A 323 11.95 3.18 0.19
C ASP A 323 11.83 2.38 1.49
N MET A 324 11.35 3.02 2.56
CA MET A 324 11.27 2.41 3.89
C MET A 324 10.01 1.55 4.08
N ARG A 325 8.97 1.76 3.25
CA ARG A 325 7.64 1.16 3.42
C ARG A 325 7.64 -0.38 3.33
N GLY A 326 8.46 -0.95 2.44
CA GLY A 326 8.58 -2.41 2.26
C GLY A 326 9.27 -3.09 3.44
N ALA A 327 10.40 -2.53 3.89
CA ALA A 327 11.10 -2.99 5.09
C ALA A 327 10.19 -2.94 6.33
N ILE A 328 9.30 -1.94 6.39
CA ILE A 328 8.39 -1.82 7.54
C ILE A 328 7.22 -2.80 7.46
N PHE A 329 6.66 -3.09 6.29
CA PHE A 329 5.67 -4.17 6.17
C PHE A 329 6.26 -5.50 6.69
N VAL A 330 7.51 -5.79 6.33
CA VAL A 330 8.25 -6.96 6.84
C VAL A 330 8.47 -6.85 8.35
N LEU A 331 8.89 -5.69 8.88
CA LEU A 331 9.07 -5.48 10.32
C LEU A 331 7.77 -5.70 11.10
N ILE A 332 6.65 -5.18 10.60
CA ILE A 332 5.31 -5.37 11.19
C ILE A 332 4.93 -6.85 11.19
N CYS A 333 5.12 -7.55 10.07
CA CYS A 333 4.89 -8.99 9.99
C CYS A 333 5.78 -9.76 10.96
N VAL A 334 7.07 -9.41 11.06
CA VAL A 334 8.03 -10.03 11.97
C VAL A 334 7.68 -9.76 13.43
N LEU A 335 7.30 -8.54 13.80
CA LEU A 335 6.88 -8.18 15.15
C LEU A 335 5.59 -8.91 15.53
N ASN A 336 4.59 -8.93 14.65
CA ASN A 336 3.32 -9.65 14.89
C ASN A 336 3.55 -11.17 14.99
N THR A 337 4.40 -11.75 14.13
CA THR A 337 4.70 -13.20 14.10
C THR A 337 5.59 -13.61 15.28
N GLY A 338 6.68 -12.88 15.54
CA GLY A 338 7.57 -13.11 16.67
C GLY A 338 6.85 -12.95 18.00
N PHE A 339 5.90 -12.02 18.08
CA PHE A 339 5.08 -11.86 19.27
C PHE A 339 4.05 -12.99 19.45
N ALA A 340 3.36 -13.41 18.37
CA ALA A 340 2.50 -14.58 18.41
C ALA A 340 3.25 -15.83 18.92
N LEU A 341 4.51 -16.00 18.49
CA LEU A 341 5.40 -17.05 18.96
C LEU A 341 5.84 -16.88 20.42
N PHE A 342 6.13 -15.66 20.89
CA PHE A 342 6.48 -15.41 22.30
C PHE A 342 5.33 -15.73 23.26
N VAL A 343 4.10 -15.39 22.86
CA VAL A 343 2.88 -15.70 23.60
C VAL A 343 2.58 -17.18 23.58
N ALA A 344 2.62 -17.83 22.41
CA ALA A 344 2.39 -19.26 22.28
C ALA A 344 3.49 -20.10 22.95
N GLY A 345 4.73 -19.58 23.01
CA GLY A 345 5.88 -20.26 23.58
C GLY A 345 5.84 -20.40 25.10
N LYS A 346 5.26 -19.43 25.83
CA LYS A 346 5.16 -19.51 27.31
C LYS A 346 4.30 -20.68 27.84
N PRO A 347 3.12 -20.99 27.30
CA PRO A 347 2.37 -22.19 27.69
C PRO A 347 3.03 -23.49 27.20
N ILE A 348 3.64 -23.51 26.00
CA ILE A 348 4.35 -24.69 25.48
C ILE A 348 5.55 -25.05 26.35
N MET A 349 6.33 -24.06 26.79
CA MET A 349 7.48 -24.26 27.68
C MET A 349 7.06 -24.71 29.08
N LYS A 350 5.88 -24.30 29.56
CA LYS A 350 5.29 -24.77 30.82
C LYS A 350 4.80 -26.23 30.73
N CYS A 351 4.28 -26.65 29.58
CA CYS A 351 3.91 -28.05 29.31
C CYS A 351 5.14 -28.96 29.16
N LEU A 352 6.21 -28.48 28.52
CA LEU A 352 7.46 -29.25 28.36
C LEU A 352 8.24 -29.42 29.68
N CYS A 353 8.17 -28.46 30.60
CA CYS A 353 8.82 -28.56 31.90
C CYS A 353 8.03 -29.36 32.96
N ASN A 354 6.79 -29.76 32.69
CA ASN A 354 5.94 -30.52 33.62
C ASN A 354 5.94 -32.04 33.38
N HIS A 355 6.74 -32.55 32.43
CA HIS A 355 7.03 -33.97 32.37
C HIS A 355 8.18 -34.28 33.35
N PRO A 356 7.94 -35.02 34.45
CA PRO A 356 9.04 -35.51 35.27
C PRO A 356 9.88 -36.50 34.43
N PRO A 357 11.22 -36.49 34.53
CA PRO A 357 12.03 -37.51 33.89
C PRO A 357 11.69 -38.88 34.50
N SER A 358 11.27 -39.80 33.64
CA SER A 358 11.12 -41.23 33.94
C SER A 358 12.46 -41.90 34.16
#